data_AF-A0ABD0BFV1-F1
#
_entry.id   AF-A0ABD0BFV1-F1
#
_cell.length_a   1.000
_cell.length_b   1.000
_cell.length_c   1.000
_cell.angle_alpha   90.00
_cell.angle_beta   90.00
_cell.angle_gamma   90.00
#
_symmetry.space_group_name_H-M   'P 1'
#
loop_
_entity.id
_entity.type
_entity.pdbx_description
1 polymer ?
#
loop_
_entity_poly.entity_id
_entity_poly.type
_entity_poly.pdbx_seq_one_letter_code
_entity_poly.pdbx_strand_id
1 'polypeptide(L)'
;MAFGDGPLIVQSDKTVLLEIDHAQAGAARAALAPFAELERAPEHIHTYRITPLALWNARAAGHDAEGVVDVLEKFSRFPVPQALLIDVAETMSRYGRVRLHKHPAHGLILESAEPAILAELIRHKKIRPMLGAQIDEETIVVHPSERGRLKQELLKVGWPAEDLAGYVDGEAHPIALSQEHEHWELRDYQKMAADSFWEGGSGVVVLPCGAGKTMVGAASMAQAQATTLILVTNTVAGRQWRDELLRRTTLTPEEIGEYSGEKKEIRPVTIATYQVVTRKTKGEYRALELFDSRDWGLIIYDEVHLLPAPVFRMTSDLQSRRRLGLTATLVREDGREGDVFSLIGPKRYDAPWKDLEQRGFIATAECTEVRTTMTEEERMLYATAENQDRYRIAACAESKLRAVDTLLQRHQGLPTLIIGAYIDQLEELGARFGVPVIEGKTSNKKREELFNKFRAGDITTLVVSKVANFSIDLPEAAVAIQVSGTFGSRQEEAQRLGRLLRPKSDGSEAHFYSVVSRDSLDSEYAAHRQRFLAEQGYAYRIIDAADLV
;
A
#
# COMPACT_ATOMS: atom_id res chain seq x y z
N MET A 1 37.84 -12.44 -17.80
CA MET A 1 37.19 -11.80 -16.65
C MET A 1 36.65 -12.92 -15.79
N ALA A 2 37.06 -13.01 -14.53
CA ALA A 2 36.48 -14.01 -13.63
C ALA A 2 35.04 -13.57 -13.32
N PHE A 3 34.08 -14.47 -13.53
CA PHE A 3 32.73 -14.27 -13.04
C PHE A 3 32.75 -14.39 -11.51
N GLY A 4 32.04 -13.50 -10.83
CA GLY A 4 31.77 -13.64 -9.41
C GLY A 4 30.76 -14.76 -9.15
N ASP A 5 30.65 -15.19 -7.90
CA ASP A 5 29.63 -16.16 -7.44
C ASP A 5 28.49 -15.44 -6.70
N GLY A 6 28.24 -14.19 -7.07
CA GLY A 6 27.22 -13.36 -6.43
C GLY A 6 25.80 -13.69 -6.94
N PRO A 7 24.75 -13.40 -6.15
CA PRO A 7 23.37 -13.62 -6.55
C PRO A 7 22.80 -12.53 -7.48
N LEU A 8 23.54 -11.43 -7.72
CA LEU A 8 23.05 -10.28 -8.49
C LEU A 8 23.52 -10.29 -9.95
N ILE A 9 22.67 -9.79 -10.83
CA ILE A 9 23.01 -9.39 -12.19
C ILE A 9 22.65 -7.91 -12.31
N VAL A 10 23.67 -7.06 -12.31
CA VAL A 10 23.51 -5.60 -12.37
C VAL A 10 23.61 -5.12 -13.82
N GLN A 11 22.56 -4.46 -14.31
CA GLN A 11 22.44 -4.00 -15.69
C GLN A 11 22.71 -2.50 -15.81
N SER A 12 23.17 -2.05 -16.98
CA SER A 12 23.51 -0.63 -17.24
C SER A 12 22.30 0.32 -17.19
N ASP A 13 21.09 -0.21 -17.31
CA ASP A 13 19.82 0.54 -17.27
C ASP A 13 19.27 0.68 -15.83
N LYS A 14 20.12 0.44 -14.81
CA LYS A 14 19.78 0.50 -13.38
C LYS A 14 18.88 -0.64 -12.89
N THR A 15 18.64 -1.66 -13.72
CA THR A 15 17.98 -2.90 -13.28
C THR A 15 18.97 -3.79 -12.52
N VAL A 16 18.52 -4.38 -11.43
CA VAL A 16 19.28 -5.39 -10.67
C VAL A 16 18.41 -6.65 -10.54
N LEU A 17 18.88 -7.77 -11.07
CA LEU A 17 18.20 -9.06 -10.92
C LEU A 17 18.85 -9.82 -9.76
N LEU A 18 18.02 -10.32 -8.83
CA LEU A 18 18.44 -11.10 -7.68
C LEU A 18 17.92 -12.54 -7.82
N GLU A 19 18.84 -13.51 -7.92
CA GLU A 19 18.50 -14.94 -7.89
C GLU A 19 18.22 -15.39 -6.45
N ILE A 20 17.01 -15.91 -6.22
CA ILE A 20 16.49 -16.16 -4.86
C ILE A 20 17.00 -17.48 -4.28
N ASP A 21 17.23 -18.48 -5.12
CA ASP A 21 17.71 -19.80 -4.72
C ASP A 21 19.21 -19.79 -4.33
N HIS A 22 19.89 -18.66 -4.51
CA HIS A 22 21.30 -18.51 -4.15
C HIS A 22 21.50 -18.36 -2.64
N ALA A 23 22.54 -19.00 -2.08
CA ALA A 23 22.80 -18.99 -0.63
C ALA A 23 22.97 -17.59 -0.02
N GLN A 24 23.45 -16.62 -0.80
CA GLN A 24 23.64 -15.22 -0.38
C GLN A 24 22.43 -14.31 -0.68
N ALA A 25 21.33 -14.83 -1.22
CA ALA A 25 20.21 -14.02 -1.68
C ALA A 25 19.60 -13.13 -0.58
N GLY A 26 19.43 -13.68 0.64
CA GLY A 26 18.92 -12.92 1.78
C GLY A 26 19.83 -11.76 2.19
N ALA A 27 21.15 -11.97 2.18
CA ALA A 27 22.13 -10.94 2.50
C ALA A 27 22.18 -9.85 1.41
N ALA A 28 22.17 -10.25 0.14
CA ALA A 28 22.14 -9.32 -0.99
C ALA A 28 20.85 -8.47 -0.99
N ARG A 29 19.71 -9.09 -0.68
CA ARG A 29 18.42 -8.39 -0.53
C ARG A 29 18.47 -7.31 0.55
N ALA A 30 18.94 -7.66 1.74
CA ALA A 30 19.06 -6.72 2.86
C ALA A 30 20.01 -5.57 2.51
N ALA A 31 21.10 -5.86 1.79
CA ALA A 31 22.07 -4.86 1.36
C ALA A 31 21.53 -3.93 0.24
N LEU A 32 20.67 -4.43 -0.66
CA LEU A 32 20.04 -3.63 -1.72
C LEU A 32 18.90 -2.73 -1.22
N ALA A 33 18.17 -3.18 -0.19
CA ALA A 33 16.96 -2.52 0.30
C ALA A 33 17.07 -1.00 0.56
N PRO A 34 18.21 -0.45 1.04
CA PRO A 34 18.33 0.99 1.28
C PRO A 34 18.31 1.85 0.02
N PHE A 35 18.77 1.32 -1.12
CA PHE A 35 19.06 2.13 -2.32
C PHE A 35 18.46 1.60 -3.63
N ALA A 36 17.74 0.48 -3.59
CA ALA A 36 17.03 -0.08 -4.74
C ALA A 36 15.58 -0.43 -4.40
N GLU A 37 14.68 -0.19 -5.35
CA GLU A 37 13.25 -0.46 -5.20
C GLU A 37 12.89 -1.80 -5.85
N LEU A 38 12.14 -2.65 -5.15
CA LEU A 38 11.63 -3.91 -5.71
C LEU A 38 10.57 -3.59 -6.78
N GLU A 39 10.85 -3.93 -8.03
CA GLU A 39 9.93 -3.76 -9.17
C GLU A 39 9.04 -5.00 -9.33
N ARG A 40 9.62 -6.21 -9.24
CA ARG A 40 8.92 -7.50 -9.44
C ARG A 40 9.51 -8.60 -8.56
N ALA A 41 8.69 -9.50 -8.02
CA ALA A 41 9.14 -10.62 -7.19
C ALA A 41 8.55 -11.98 -7.65
N PRO A 42 8.82 -12.42 -8.89
CA PRO A 42 8.44 -13.76 -9.34
C PRO A 42 9.31 -14.83 -8.67
N GLU A 43 9.01 -16.11 -8.95
CA GLU A 43 9.43 -17.23 -8.11
C GLU A 43 10.94 -17.35 -7.85
N HIS A 44 11.75 -17.21 -8.89
CA HIS A 44 13.20 -17.48 -8.83
C HIS A 44 14.08 -16.22 -8.93
N ILE A 45 13.57 -15.14 -9.52
CA ILE A 45 14.37 -13.94 -9.81
C ILE A 45 13.59 -12.70 -9.41
N HIS A 46 14.03 -11.98 -8.39
CA HIS A 46 13.47 -10.67 -8.08
C HIS A 46 14.13 -9.58 -8.93
N THR A 47 13.34 -8.61 -9.40
CA THR A 47 13.83 -7.45 -10.16
C THR A 47 13.76 -6.23 -9.28
N TYR A 48 14.90 -5.57 -9.08
CA TYR A 48 15.03 -4.28 -8.42
C TYR A 48 15.42 -3.20 -9.42
N ARG A 49 15.09 -1.94 -9.08
CA ARG A 49 15.45 -0.74 -9.84
C ARG A 49 16.19 0.22 -8.92
N ILE A 50 17.37 0.66 -9.34
CA ILE A 50 18.08 1.75 -8.67
C ILE A 50 17.50 3.07 -9.20
N THR A 51 16.89 3.86 -8.31
CA THR A 51 16.29 5.16 -8.65
C THR A 51 17.09 6.28 -7.99
N PRO A 52 17.10 7.51 -8.57
CA PRO A 52 17.74 8.66 -7.92
C PRO A 52 17.17 8.93 -6.53
N LEU A 53 15.84 8.76 -6.37
CA LEU A 53 15.16 8.91 -5.09
C LEU A 53 15.69 7.89 -4.06
N ALA A 54 15.79 6.61 -4.41
CA ALA A 54 16.29 5.58 -3.50
C ALA A 54 17.75 5.85 -3.09
N LEU A 55 18.60 6.27 -4.03
CA LEU A 55 19.98 6.67 -3.75
C LEU A 55 20.09 7.86 -2.78
N TRP A 56 19.26 8.89 -2.97
CA TRP A 56 19.22 10.04 -2.07
C TRP A 56 18.68 9.68 -0.69
N ASN A 57 17.70 8.76 -0.62
CA ASN A 57 17.18 8.26 0.66
C ASN A 57 18.23 7.44 1.40
N ALA A 58 18.98 6.59 0.69
CA ALA A 58 20.11 5.87 1.26
C ALA A 58 21.13 6.84 1.84
N ARG A 59 21.43 7.93 1.10
CA ARG A 59 22.34 8.97 1.58
C ARG A 59 21.83 9.69 2.84
N ALA A 60 20.54 10.03 2.86
CA ALA A 60 19.88 10.62 4.02
C ALA A 60 19.89 9.69 5.25
N ALA A 61 19.87 8.38 5.03
CA ALA A 61 19.95 7.35 6.07
C ALA A 61 21.39 7.02 6.50
N GLY A 62 22.40 7.73 5.98
CA GLY A 62 23.80 7.57 6.37
C GLY A 62 24.62 6.62 5.49
N HIS A 63 24.06 6.05 4.43
CA HIS A 63 24.83 5.27 3.46
C HIS A 63 25.65 6.20 2.54
N ASP A 64 26.89 5.83 2.22
CA ASP A 64 27.71 6.54 1.26
C ASP A 64 27.74 5.84 -0.10
N ALA A 65 28.23 6.55 -1.11
CA ALA A 65 28.34 6.01 -2.46
C ALA A 65 29.30 4.83 -2.53
N GLU A 66 30.37 4.85 -1.74
CA GLU A 66 31.37 3.78 -1.69
C GLU A 66 30.74 2.47 -1.19
N GLY A 67 29.99 2.51 -0.09
CA GLY A 67 29.27 1.35 0.42
C GLY A 67 28.22 0.81 -0.55
N VAL A 68 27.49 1.68 -1.25
CA VAL A 68 26.54 1.26 -2.29
C VAL A 68 27.25 0.57 -3.45
N VAL A 69 28.36 1.14 -3.92
CA VAL A 69 29.19 0.56 -4.99
C VAL A 69 29.77 -0.79 -4.55
N ASP A 70 30.31 -0.90 -3.33
CA ASP A 70 30.83 -2.14 -2.77
C ASP A 70 29.76 -3.24 -2.73
N VAL A 71 28.53 -2.91 -2.30
CA VAL A 71 27.41 -3.87 -2.31
C VAL A 71 27.14 -4.39 -3.72
N LEU A 72 27.09 -3.49 -4.73
CA LEU A 72 26.85 -3.87 -6.11
C LEU A 72 27.96 -4.77 -6.66
N GLU A 73 29.23 -4.45 -6.39
CA GLU A 73 30.36 -5.24 -6.87
C GLU A 73 30.47 -6.58 -6.15
N LYS A 74 30.34 -6.58 -4.82
CA LYS A 74 30.47 -7.76 -3.96
C LYS A 74 29.46 -8.85 -4.28
N PHE A 75 28.20 -8.47 -4.51
CA PHE A 75 27.12 -9.43 -4.74
C PHE A 75 26.83 -9.67 -6.22
N SER A 76 27.54 -9.04 -7.17
CA SER A 76 27.31 -9.27 -8.59
C SER A 76 28.07 -10.48 -9.13
N ARG A 77 27.35 -11.33 -9.86
CA ARG A 77 27.90 -12.43 -10.65
C ARG A 77 28.77 -11.94 -11.81
N PHE A 78 28.37 -10.83 -12.41
CA PHE A 78 29.05 -10.23 -13.56
C PHE A 78 29.69 -8.89 -13.18
N PRO A 79 30.76 -8.46 -13.87
CA PRO A 79 31.32 -7.13 -13.66
C PRO A 79 30.24 -6.05 -13.78
N VAL A 80 30.13 -5.17 -12.78
CA VAL A 80 29.14 -4.09 -12.79
C VAL A 80 29.55 -3.04 -13.84
N PRO A 81 28.62 -2.54 -14.67
CA PRO A 81 28.95 -1.51 -15.65
C PRO A 81 29.52 -0.26 -14.99
N GLN A 82 30.74 0.15 -15.35
CA GLN A 82 31.41 1.31 -14.75
C GLN A 82 30.59 2.60 -14.87
N ALA A 83 29.89 2.79 -15.99
CA ALA A 83 29.00 3.94 -16.18
C ALA A 83 27.89 4.03 -15.12
N LEU A 84 27.38 2.87 -14.66
CA LEU A 84 26.38 2.84 -13.59
C LEU A 84 27.00 3.25 -12.25
N LEU A 85 28.20 2.76 -11.93
CA LEU A 85 28.88 3.09 -10.67
C LEU A 85 29.16 4.60 -10.57
N ILE A 86 29.59 5.21 -11.67
CA ILE A 86 29.80 6.67 -11.76
C ILE A 86 28.47 7.41 -11.56
N ASP A 87 27.41 7.01 -12.26
CA ASP A 87 26.08 7.64 -12.14
C ASP A 87 25.51 7.53 -10.72
N VAL A 88 25.70 6.39 -10.04
CA VAL A 88 25.33 6.20 -8.62
C VAL A 88 26.06 7.19 -7.73
N ALA A 89 27.39 7.28 -7.85
CA ALA A 89 28.20 8.18 -7.06
C ALA A 89 27.87 9.66 -7.32
N GLU A 90 27.73 10.07 -8.58
CA GLU A 90 27.34 11.42 -8.96
C GLU A 90 25.97 11.78 -8.41
N THR A 91 24.99 10.88 -8.53
CA THR A 91 23.63 11.07 -8.03
C THR A 91 23.64 11.27 -6.52
N MET A 92 24.27 10.36 -5.76
CA MET A 92 24.34 10.47 -4.30
C MET A 92 25.08 11.73 -3.84
N SER A 93 26.09 12.19 -4.58
CA SER A 93 26.84 13.39 -4.26
C SER A 93 26.02 14.69 -4.26
N ARG A 94 24.83 14.69 -4.90
CA ARG A 94 23.94 15.86 -4.95
C ARG A 94 23.18 16.08 -3.65
N TYR A 95 22.99 15.04 -2.84
CA TYR A 95 22.32 15.16 -1.56
C TYR A 95 23.18 15.94 -0.54
N GLY A 96 22.56 16.84 0.22
CA GLY A 96 23.24 17.65 1.24
C GLY A 96 23.95 18.91 0.70
N ARG A 97 23.97 19.11 -0.63
CA ARG A 97 24.44 20.38 -1.24
C ARG A 97 23.44 21.51 -1.08
N VAL A 98 22.16 21.16 -0.99
CA VAL A 98 21.07 22.05 -0.64
C VAL A 98 20.53 21.61 0.71
N ARG A 99 20.44 22.53 1.67
CA ARG A 99 20.00 22.25 3.04
C ARG A 99 18.82 23.13 3.40
N LEU A 100 17.79 22.54 3.99
CA LEU A 100 16.67 23.23 4.61
C LEU A 100 16.86 23.20 6.12
N HIS A 101 16.94 24.34 6.78
CA HIS A 101 17.03 24.38 8.23
C HIS A 101 16.34 25.62 8.83
N LYS A 102 16.12 25.59 10.15
CA LYS A 102 15.44 26.66 10.87
C LYS A 102 16.46 27.66 11.39
N HIS A 103 16.44 28.88 10.86
CA HIS A 103 17.25 30.00 11.31
C HIS A 103 16.54 30.78 12.44
N PRO A 104 17.23 31.11 13.56
CA PRO A 104 16.63 31.82 14.69
C PRO A 104 15.97 33.16 14.34
N ALA A 105 16.56 33.92 13.40
CA ALA A 105 16.08 35.25 13.03
C ALA A 105 15.19 35.28 11.76
N HIS A 106 15.27 34.25 10.91
CA HIS A 106 14.70 34.29 9.55
C HIS A 106 13.70 33.16 9.27
N GLY A 107 13.44 32.29 10.26
CA GLY A 107 12.51 31.18 10.10
C GLY A 107 13.12 30.08 9.24
N LEU A 108 12.37 29.56 8.25
CA LEU A 108 12.86 28.49 7.39
C LEU A 108 13.75 29.08 6.29
N ILE A 109 14.95 28.54 6.12
CA ILE A 109 15.90 28.96 5.09
C ILE A 109 16.38 27.78 4.25
N LEU A 110 16.73 28.07 3.01
CA LEU A 110 17.43 27.18 2.07
C LEU A 110 18.87 27.68 1.95
N GLU A 111 19.81 26.79 2.22
CA GLU A 111 21.24 27.07 2.21
C GLU A 111 21.95 26.17 1.19
N SER A 112 22.96 26.70 0.52
CA SER A 112 23.89 25.93 -0.30
C SER A 112 25.25 26.62 -0.32
N ALA A 113 26.31 25.87 -0.02
CA ALA A 113 27.70 26.34 -0.13
C ALA A 113 28.13 26.60 -1.60
N GLU A 114 27.30 26.22 -2.57
CA GLU A 114 27.49 26.52 -3.99
C GLU A 114 26.46 27.57 -4.44
N PRO A 115 26.84 28.86 -4.55
CA PRO A 115 25.92 29.94 -4.96
C PRO A 115 25.28 29.72 -6.34
N ALA A 116 25.97 28.98 -7.22
CA ALA A 116 25.46 28.62 -8.54
C ALA A 116 24.16 27.80 -8.46
N ILE A 117 24.05 26.90 -7.49
CA ILE A 117 22.84 26.09 -7.28
C ILE A 117 21.68 27.01 -6.88
N LEU A 118 21.88 27.94 -5.94
CA LEU A 118 20.81 28.87 -5.56
C LEU A 118 20.40 29.78 -6.71
N ALA A 119 21.36 30.27 -7.51
CA ALA A 119 21.05 31.07 -8.69
C ALA A 119 20.19 30.30 -9.72
N GLU A 120 20.44 29.01 -9.89
CA GLU A 120 19.60 28.11 -10.71
C GLU A 120 18.19 28.00 -10.14
N LEU A 121 18.08 27.69 -8.84
CA LEU A 121 16.80 27.50 -8.15
C LEU A 121 15.94 28.78 -8.12
N ILE A 122 16.56 29.95 -7.96
CA ILE A 122 15.91 31.26 -7.99
C ILE A 122 15.31 31.56 -9.38
N ARG A 123 15.97 31.13 -10.46
CA ARG A 123 15.47 31.31 -11.84
C ARG A 123 14.39 30.31 -12.21
N HIS A 124 14.29 29.19 -11.49
CA HIS A 124 13.34 28.14 -11.80
C HIS A 124 11.90 28.59 -11.51
N LYS A 125 11.07 28.67 -12.57
CA LYS A 125 9.72 29.27 -12.55
C LYS A 125 8.79 28.70 -11.47
N LYS A 126 8.92 27.41 -11.14
CA LYS A 126 8.07 26.75 -10.14
C LYS A 126 8.60 26.90 -8.72
N ILE A 127 9.90 27.09 -8.54
CA ILE A 127 10.54 27.18 -7.21
C ILE A 127 10.55 28.62 -6.72
N ARG A 128 10.78 29.59 -7.60
CA ARG A 128 10.83 31.03 -7.25
C ARG A 128 9.66 31.51 -6.37
N PRO A 129 8.39 31.13 -6.60
CA PRO A 129 7.27 31.56 -5.74
C PRO A 129 7.32 31.04 -4.29
N MET A 130 8.15 30.03 -4.03
CA MET A 130 8.31 29.40 -2.71
C MET A 130 9.42 30.06 -1.89
N LEU A 131 10.24 30.87 -2.54
CA LEU A 131 11.41 31.53 -1.97
C LEU A 131 11.08 33.00 -1.65
N GLY A 132 11.56 33.46 -0.51
CA GLY A 132 11.46 34.84 -0.04
C GLY A 132 12.66 35.69 -0.43
N ALA A 133 13.01 36.63 0.46
CA ALA A 133 14.19 37.47 0.29
C ALA A 133 15.47 36.63 0.36
N GLN A 134 16.42 36.94 -0.52
CA GLN A 134 17.78 36.41 -0.43
C GLN A 134 18.51 37.15 0.69
N ILE A 135 19.14 36.40 1.59
CA ILE A 135 19.87 36.95 2.73
C ILE A 135 21.29 37.28 2.28
N ASP A 136 21.95 36.32 1.63
CA ASP A 136 23.30 36.41 1.07
C ASP A 136 23.45 35.46 -0.14
N GLU A 137 24.67 35.27 -0.65
CA GLU A 137 24.92 34.43 -1.83
C GLU A 137 24.67 32.93 -1.59
N GLU A 138 24.65 32.49 -0.33
CA GLU A 138 24.54 31.08 0.09
C GLU A 138 23.21 30.77 0.79
N THR A 139 22.38 31.78 1.05
CA THR A 139 21.17 31.63 1.88
C THR A 139 19.98 32.41 1.32
N ILE A 140 18.83 31.73 1.21
CA ILE A 140 17.55 32.34 0.85
C ILE A 140 16.43 31.92 1.81
N VAL A 141 15.57 32.87 2.16
CA VAL A 141 14.38 32.58 2.96
C VAL A 141 13.44 31.67 2.17
N VAL A 142 12.82 30.72 2.86
CA VAL A 142 11.77 29.87 2.30
C VAL A 142 10.49 30.16 3.05
N HIS A 143 9.38 30.27 2.34
CA HIS A 143 8.08 30.31 2.99
C HIS A 143 7.88 28.97 3.73
N PRO A 144 7.67 28.95 5.07
CA PRO A 144 7.38 27.70 5.79
C PRO A 144 6.22 26.96 5.15
N SER A 145 5.29 27.74 4.56
CA SER A 145 4.15 27.25 3.83
C SER A 145 4.47 26.46 2.54
N GLU A 146 5.71 26.44 2.08
CA GLU A 146 6.10 25.82 0.81
C GLU A 146 7.15 24.74 1.00
N ARG A 147 7.59 24.42 2.23
CA ARG A 147 8.65 23.42 2.53
C ARG A 147 8.48 22.12 1.76
N GLY A 148 7.30 21.50 1.83
CA GLY A 148 7.03 20.23 1.14
C GLY A 148 7.06 20.38 -0.38
N ARG A 149 6.34 21.38 -0.91
CA ARG A 149 6.25 21.64 -2.35
C ARG A 149 7.62 21.97 -2.95
N LEU A 150 8.42 22.74 -2.21
CA LEU A 150 9.81 23.05 -2.53
C LEU A 150 10.63 21.77 -2.60
N LYS A 151 10.57 20.87 -1.61
CA LYS A 151 11.28 19.59 -1.66
C LYS A 151 10.92 18.75 -2.89
N GLN A 152 9.64 18.72 -3.30
CA GLN A 152 9.25 17.97 -4.49
C GLN A 152 9.81 18.58 -5.77
N GLU A 153 9.77 19.92 -5.90
CA GLU A 153 10.31 20.59 -7.07
C GLU A 153 11.84 20.52 -7.10
N LEU A 154 12.50 20.63 -5.95
CA LEU A 154 13.94 20.40 -5.75
C LEU A 154 14.35 18.99 -6.21
N LEU A 155 13.56 17.98 -5.86
CA LEU A 155 13.77 16.61 -6.30
C LEU A 155 13.67 16.48 -7.83
N LYS A 156 12.67 17.14 -8.45
CA LYS A 156 12.47 17.11 -9.92
C LYS A 156 13.58 17.81 -10.69
N VAL A 157 14.17 18.88 -10.14
CA VAL A 157 15.32 19.58 -10.75
C VAL A 157 16.66 18.92 -10.43
N GLY A 158 16.67 17.88 -9.58
CA GLY A 158 17.85 17.08 -9.29
C GLY A 158 18.74 17.62 -8.16
N TRP A 159 18.20 18.50 -7.31
CA TRP A 159 18.87 19.08 -6.14
C TRP A 159 18.10 18.74 -4.86
N PRO A 160 18.08 17.47 -4.40
CA PRO A 160 17.33 17.08 -3.22
C PRO A 160 17.85 17.82 -1.98
N ALA A 161 16.95 18.47 -1.23
CA ALA A 161 17.31 19.13 0.01
C ALA A 161 17.48 18.14 1.16
N GLU A 162 18.60 18.26 1.88
CA GLU A 162 18.75 17.72 3.23
C GLU A 162 17.93 18.57 4.21
N ASP A 163 16.99 17.94 4.90
CA ASP A 163 15.98 18.66 5.69
C ASP A 163 16.27 18.57 7.18
N LEU A 164 17.03 19.56 7.67
CA LEU A 164 17.49 19.70 9.06
C LEU A 164 16.57 20.62 9.88
N ALA A 165 15.48 21.12 9.31
CA ALA A 165 14.56 22.02 10.01
C ALA A 165 13.78 21.35 11.16
N GLY A 166 13.98 20.03 11.36
CA GLY A 166 13.35 19.25 12.41
C GLY A 166 11.85 19.00 12.18
N TYR A 167 11.26 18.26 13.12
CA TYR A 167 9.82 18.08 13.24
C TYR A 167 9.28 18.91 14.41
N VAL A 168 8.02 19.33 14.32
CA VAL A 168 7.27 19.80 15.48
C VAL A 168 6.80 18.55 16.22
N ASP A 169 7.21 18.40 17.48
CA ASP A 169 6.87 17.23 18.32
C ASP A 169 5.37 17.15 18.62
N GLY A 170 4.65 18.25 18.44
CA GLY A 170 3.22 18.37 18.70
C GLY A 170 2.89 18.41 20.20
N GLU A 171 1.61 18.36 20.50
CA GLU A 171 1.11 18.24 21.87
C GLU A 171 1.40 16.83 22.40
N ALA A 172 2.10 16.76 23.54
CA ALA A 172 2.40 15.50 24.21
C ALA A 172 1.12 14.81 24.70
N HIS A 173 1.04 13.50 24.48
CA HIS A 173 -0.07 12.68 24.90
C HIS A 173 0.44 11.26 25.21
N PRO A 174 0.37 10.80 26.48
CA PRO A 174 0.88 9.49 26.86
C PRO A 174 0.12 8.35 26.17
N ILE A 175 0.84 7.49 25.44
CA ILE A 175 0.28 6.31 24.78
C ILE A 175 1.27 5.17 24.93
N ALA A 176 0.95 4.09 25.64
CA ALA A 176 1.80 2.90 25.68
C ALA A 176 1.11 1.71 25.04
N LEU A 177 1.89 0.73 24.58
CA LEU A 177 1.33 -0.57 24.20
C LEU A 177 0.85 -1.29 25.47
N SER A 178 -0.35 -1.88 25.41
CA SER A 178 -0.96 -2.58 26.53
C SER A 178 -1.12 -4.06 26.22
N GLN A 179 -0.79 -4.91 27.20
CA GLN A 179 -1.05 -6.34 27.20
C GLN A 179 -2.10 -6.72 28.28
N GLU A 180 -2.80 -5.74 28.84
CA GLU A 180 -3.73 -5.95 29.95
C GLU A 180 -4.93 -6.81 29.56
N HIS A 181 -5.43 -6.65 28.33
CA HIS A 181 -6.63 -7.35 27.84
C HIS A 181 -6.32 -8.64 27.09
N GLU A 182 -5.11 -8.77 26.55
CA GLU A 182 -4.69 -9.92 25.74
C GLU A 182 -3.15 -10.03 25.78
N HIS A 183 -2.62 -11.24 25.89
CA HIS A 183 -1.19 -11.46 25.73
C HIS A 183 -0.83 -11.43 24.24
N TRP A 184 0.00 -10.47 23.85
CA TRP A 184 0.50 -10.34 22.49
C TRP A 184 1.85 -9.61 22.48
N GLU A 185 2.65 -9.83 21.44
CA GLU A 185 3.90 -9.13 21.22
C GLU A 185 4.00 -8.65 19.77
N LEU A 186 4.71 -7.55 19.55
CA LEU A 186 5.05 -7.10 18.20
C LEU A 186 5.98 -8.13 17.56
N ARG A 187 5.67 -8.50 16.32
CA ARG A 187 6.55 -9.34 15.50
C ARG A 187 7.82 -8.56 15.16
N ASP A 188 8.96 -9.24 14.98
CA ASP A 188 10.25 -8.60 14.73
C ASP A 188 10.19 -7.56 13.59
N TYR A 189 9.55 -7.93 12.47
CA TYR A 189 9.43 -7.04 11.32
C TYR A 189 8.54 -5.82 11.59
N GLN A 190 7.54 -5.95 12.47
CA GLN A 190 6.68 -4.82 12.88
C GLN A 190 7.47 -3.84 13.74
N LYS A 191 8.30 -4.36 14.65
CA LYS A 191 9.21 -3.56 15.46
C LYS A 191 10.24 -2.85 14.57
N MET A 192 10.91 -3.57 13.68
CA MET A 192 11.83 -2.99 12.71
C MET A 192 11.17 -1.90 11.84
N ALA A 193 9.93 -2.12 11.40
CA ALA A 193 9.19 -1.14 10.61
C ALA A 193 8.89 0.15 11.40
N ALA A 194 8.48 0.02 12.66
CA ALA A 194 8.24 1.17 13.55
C ALA A 194 9.54 1.93 13.86
N ASP A 195 10.60 1.21 14.22
CA ASP A 195 11.92 1.79 14.54
C ASP A 195 12.52 2.52 13.32
N SER A 196 12.48 1.89 12.14
CA SER A 196 12.95 2.49 10.89
C SER A 196 12.16 3.74 10.49
N PHE A 197 10.84 3.74 10.72
CA PHE A 197 10.04 4.95 10.54
C PHE A 197 10.47 6.05 11.52
N TRP A 198 10.67 5.72 12.79
CA TRP A 198 10.96 6.68 13.84
C TRP A 198 12.31 7.38 13.67
N GLU A 199 13.35 6.60 13.34
CA GLU A 199 14.68 7.12 12.99
C GLU A 199 14.60 8.06 11.78
N GLY A 200 13.80 7.71 10.78
CA GLY A 200 13.59 8.50 9.57
C GLY A 200 12.67 9.72 9.74
N GLY A 201 11.84 9.73 10.79
CA GLY A 201 10.87 10.76 11.15
C GLY A 201 9.69 10.98 10.22
N SER A 202 9.79 10.70 8.93
CA SER A 202 8.64 10.58 8.03
C SER A 202 8.92 9.61 6.90
N GLY A 203 7.89 8.88 6.46
CA GLY A 203 7.98 7.98 5.33
C GLY A 203 6.93 6.90 5.29
N VAL A 204 7.05 6.02 4.31
CA VAL A 204 6.07 4.98 4.01
C VAL A 204 6.60 3.61 4.42
N VAL A 205 5.78 2.87 5.17
CA VAL A 205 5.96 1.47 5.51
C VAL A 205 5.05 0.64 4.62
N VAL A 206 5.66 -0.23 3.82
CA VAL A 206 4.96 -1.16 2.94
C VAL A 206 4.87 -2.51 3.63
N LEU A 207 3.65 -2.87 4.01
CA LEU A 207 3.35 -4.15 4.64
C LEU A 207 2.11 -4.74 3.99
N PRO A 208 2.15 -6.01 3.58
CA PRO A 208 1.00 -6.66 2.98
C PRO A 208 -0.18 -6.74 3.93
N CYS A 209 -1.35 -7.01 3.37
CA CYS A 209 -2.56 -7.23 4.15
C CYS A 209 -2.37 -8.35 5.17
N GLY A 210 -2.97 -8.22 6.35
CA GLY A 210 -2.82 -9.21 7.43
C GLY A 210 -1.47 -9.16 8.18
N ALA A 211 -0.45 -8.46 7.67
CA ALA A 211 0.85 -8.33 8.34
C ALA A 211 0.84 -7.41 9.58
N GLY A 212 -0.30 -6.80 9.91
CA GLY A 212 -0.47 -5.94 11.09
C GLY A 212 0.00 -4.49 10.89
N LYS A 213 -0.41 -3.84 9.79
CA LYS A 213 -0.19 -2.39 9.55
C LYS A 213 -0.63 -1.54 10.75
N THR A 214 -1.80 -1.84 11.30
CA THR A 214 -2.35 -1.16 12.50
C THR A 214 -1.43 -1.30 13.71
N MET A 215 -0.76 -2.45 13.88
CA MET A 215 0.19 -2.68 14.98
C MET A 215 1.43 -1.80 14.85
N VAL A 216 1.94 -1.63 13.63
CA VAL A 216 3.05 -0.69 13.35
C VAL A 216 2.62 0.76 13.59
N GLY A 217 1.37 1.10 13.26
CA GLY A 217 0.78 2.39 13.61
C GLY A 217 0.74 2.61 15.13
N ALA A 218 0.19 1.66 15.89
CA ALA A 218 0.13 1.72 17.34
C ALA A 218 1.52 1.78 18.00
N ALA A 219 2.48 1.02 17.50
CA ALA A 219 3.87 1.06 17.95
C ALA A 219 4.51 2.45 17.69
N SER A 220 4.29 3.00 16.50
CA SER A 220 4.75 4.35 16.14
C SER A 220 4.10 5.43 17.01
N MET A 221 2.82 5.30 17.36
CA MET A 221 2.13 6.20 18.30
C MET A 221 2.74 6.11 19.70
N ALA A 222 3.06 4.90 20.16
CA ALA A 222 3.71 4.68 21.45
C ALA A 222 5.14 5.23 21.48
N GLN A 223 5.86 5.24 20.37
CA GLN A 223 7.15 5.93 20.29
C GLN A 223 6.99 7.45 20.26
N ALA A 224 5.93 7.95 19.61
CA ALA A 224 5.66 9.37 19.48
C ALA A 224 5.24 10.05 20.80
N GLN A 225 4.46 9.37 21.66
CA GLN A 225 3.91 9.95 22.90
C GLN A 225 3.25 11.32 22.67
N ALA A 226 2.53 11.45 21.57
CA ALA A 226 1.95 12.72 21.11
C ALA A 226 0.56 12.53 20.51
N THR A 227 -0.20 13.63 20.43
CA THR A 227 -1.49 13.63 19.75
C THR A 227 -1.35 13.17 18.30
N THR A 228 -2.28 12.32 17.86
CA THR A 228 -2.17 11.62 16.57
C THR A 228 -3.43 11.79 15.73
N LEU A 229 -3.24 12.16 14.47
CA LEU A 229 -4.31 12.17 13.47
C LEU A 229 -4.17 10.97 12.53
N ILE A 230 -5.19 10.13 12.45
CA ILE A 230 -5.21 8.94 11.60
C ILE A 230 -6.19 9.18 10.46
N LEU A 231 -5.70 9.12 9.22
CA LEU A 231 -6.48 9.31 8.01
C LEU A 231 -6.75 7.97 7.34
N VAL A 232 -8.04 7.63 7.22
CA VAL A 232 -8.51 6.34 6.70
C VAL A 232 -9.41 6.52 5.47
N THR A 233 -9.64 5.41 4.76
CA THR A 233 -10.43 5.38 3.53
C THR A 233 -11.92 5.60 3.77
N ASN A 234 -12.47 4.99 4.82
CA ASN A 234 -13.89 5.02 5.15
C ASN A 234 -14.14 4.86 6.67
N THR A 235 -15.38 5.01 7.10
CA THR A 235 -15.78 4.94 8.51
C THR A 235 -15.58 3.57 9.15
N VAL A 236 -15.62 2.49 8.36
CA VAL A 236 -15.45 1.14 8.88
C VAL A 236 -13.98 0.83 9.17
N ALA A 237 -13.07 1.21 8.27
CA ALA A 237 -11.64 1.20 8.55
C ALA A 237 -11.33 2.03 9.80
N GLY A 238 -11.99 3.19 9.96
CA GLY A 238 -11.83 4.02 11.16
C GLY A 238 -12.28 3.34 12.46
N ARG A 239 -13.39 2.59 12.43
CA ARG A 239 -13.84 1.79 13.58
C ARG A 239 -12.89 0.64 13.89
N GLN A 240 -12.37 -0.06 12.87
CA GLN A 240 -11.35 -1.10 13.05
C GLN A 240 -10.09 -0.55 13.73
N TRP A 241 -9.62 0.62 13.28
CA TRP A 241 -8.51 1.32 13.93
C TRP A 241 -8.80 1.63 15.40
N ARG A 242 -9.97 2.21 15.69
CA ARG A 242 -10.37 2.52 17.07
C ARG A 242 -10.38 1.26 17.95
N ASP A 243 -11.04 0.21 17.50
CA ASP A 243 -11.22 -1.00 18.30
C ASP A 243 -9.88 -1.72 18.53
N GLU A 244 -8.97 -1.70 17.54
CA GLU A 244 -7.62 -2.24 17.70
C GLU A 244 -6.75 -1.38 18.63
N LEU A 245 -6.84 -0.05 18.54
CA LEU A 245 -6.12 0.85 19.45
C LEU A 245 -6.56 0.62 20.91
N LEU A 246 -7.86 0.55 21.17
CA LEU A 246 -8.38 0.26 22.52
C LEU A 246 -7.93 -1.11 23.05
N ARG A 247 -7.73 -2.09 22.17
CA ARG A 247 -7.26 -3.43 22.56
C ARG A 247 -5.76 -3.48 22.82
N ARG A 248 -4.98 -2.69 22.09
CA ARG A 248 -3.51 -2.82 22.00
C ARG A 248 -2.73 -1.71 22.68
N THR A 249 -3.39 -0.63 23.12
CA THR A 249 -2.74 0.50 23.77
C THR A 249 -3.41 0.84 25.09
N THR A 250 -2.84 1.80 25.82
CA THR A 250 -3.39 2.34 27.06
C THR A 250 -4.49 3.38 26.84
N LEU A 251 -4.90 3.63 25.60
CA LEU A 251 -5.91 4.64 25.27
C LEU A 251 -7.30 4.24 25.77
N THR A 252 -8.08 5.23 26.23
CA THR A 252 -9.48 5.03 26.58
C THR A 252 -10.43 5.48 25.46
N PRO A 253 -11.70 5.02 25.45
CA PRO A 253 -12.68 5.44 24.45
C PRO A 253 -12.89 6.96 24.35
N GLU A 254 -12.68 7.70 25.45
CA GLU A 254 -12.85 9.16 25.51
C GLU A 254 -11.68 9.91 24.86
N GLU A 255 -10.54 9.26 24.69
CA GLU A 255 -9.34 9.85 24.08
C GLU A 255 -9.33 9.70 22.56
N ILE A 256 -10.22 8.87 22.00
CA ILE A 256 -10.33 8.59 20.56
C ILE A 256 -11.58 9.25 19.96
N GLY A 257 -11.38 10.17 19.03
CA GLY A 257 -12.43 10.90 18.31
C GLY A 257 -12.65 10.36 16.90
N GLU A 258 -13.90 10.44 16.41
CA GLU A 258 -14.26 10.13 15.02
C GLU A 258 -14.62 11.42 14.26
N TYR A 259 -13.90 11.70 13.18
CA TYR A 259 -14.16 12.84 12.28
C TYR A 259 -14.56 12.33 10.88
N SER A 260 -15.85 12.04 10.74
CA SER A 260 -16.48 11.51 9.54
C SER A 260 -17.60 12.43 9.03
N GLY A 261 -18.32 12.01 7.99
CA GLY A 261 -19.50 12.74 7.51
C GLY A 261 -20.65 12.73 8.53
N GLU A 262 -20.66 11.73 9.41
CA GLU A 262 -21.70 11.45 10.40
C GLU A 262 -21.37 12.04 11.78
N LYS A 263 -20.09 12.01 12.17
CA LYS A 263 -19.59 12.48 13.47
C LYS A 263 -18.43 13.45 13.31
N LYS A 264 -18.33 14.45 14.19
CA LYS A 264 -17.27 15.47 14.15
C LYS A 264 -16.68 15.67 15.53
N GLU A 265 -16.01 14.65 16.02
CA GLU A 265 -15.40 14.64 17.35
C GLU A 265 -13.88 14.71 17.20
N ILE A 266 -13.27 15.73 17.80
CA ILE A 266 -11.81 15.93 17.81
C ILE A 266 -11.32 15.64 19.24
N ARG A 267 -10.35 14.72 19.36
CA ARG A 267 -9.77 14.19 20.61
C ARG A 267 -8.26 14.02 20.45
N PRO A 268 -7.48 13.69 21.50
CA PRO A 268 -6.02 13.54 21.41
C PRO A 268 -5.57 12.55 20.33
N VAL A 269 -6.34 11.49 20.14
CA VAL A 269 -6.25 10.63 18.96
C VAL A 269 -7.53 10.84 18.15
N THR A 270 -7.40 11.27 16.90
CA THR A 270 -8.57 11.49 16.03
C THR A 270 -8.45 10.67 14.76
N ILE A 271 -9.51 9.95 14.41
CA ILE A 271 -9.60 9.13 13.20
C ILE A 271 -10.56 9.81 12.23
N ALA A 272 -10.05 10.17 11.05
CA ALA A 272 -10.78 10.95 10.06
C ALA A 272 -10.76 10.29 8.67
N THR A 273 -11.85 10.45 7.90
CA THR A 273 -11.91 9.87 6.55
C THR A 273 -11.37 10.83 5.49
N TYR A 274 -10.70 10.31 4.46
CA TYR A 274 -10.18 11.12 3.34
C TYR A 274 -11.26 11.95 2.64
N GLN A 275 -12.48 11.43 2.56
CA GLN A 275 -13.61 12.12 1.91
C GLN A 275 -13.98 13.42 2.63
N VAL A 276 -13.95 13.41 3.96
CA VAL A 276 -14.24 14.61 4.75
C VAL A 276 -13.13 15.63 4.58
N VAL A 277 -11.88 15.15 4.48
CA VAL A 277 -10.73 16.00 4.24
C VAL A 277 -10.81 16.73 2.90
N THR A 278 -11.30 16.05 1.87
CA THR A 278 -11.33 16.58 0.49
C THR A 278 -12.60 17.33 0.13
N ARG A 279 -13.59 17.39 1.02
CA ARG A 279 -14.88 18.04 0.75
C ARG A 279 -14.76 19.57 0.72
N LYS A 280 -15.06 20.15 -0.44
CA LYS A 280 -15.18 21.61 -0.60
C LYS A 280 -16.52 22.11 -0.09
N THR A 281 -16.52 23.18 0.70
CA THR A 281 -17.72 23.93 1.07
C THR A 281 -17.49 25.38 0.68
N LYS A 282 -18.35 25.97 -0.17
CA LYS A 282 -18.18 27.34 -0.69
C LYS A 282 -16.82 27.62 -1.37
N GLY A 283 -16.22 26.62 -2.00
CA GLY A 283 -14.95 26.76 -2.72
C GLY A 283 -13.68 26.52 -1.88
N GLU A 284 -13.80 26.50 -0.56
CA GLU A 284 -12.69 26.22 0.37
C GLU A 284 -12.77 24.81 0.96
N TYR A 285 -11.61 24.21 1.24
CA TYR A 285 -11.52 22.90 1.88
C TYR A 285 -11.73 23.08 3.39
N ARG A 286 -12.91 22.69 3.89
CA ARG A 286 -13.29 22.89 5.30
C ARG A 286 -12.41 22.10 6.28
N ALA A 287 -11.74 21.06 5.80
CA ALA A 287 -10.91 20.20 6.63
C ALA A 287 -9.51 20.72 6.93
N LEU A 288 -9.14 21.90 6.39
CA LEU A 288 -7.98 22.63 6.91
C LEU A 288 -8.16 22.89 8.42
N GLU A 289 -9.38 23.15 8.85
CA GLU A 289 -9.72 23.28 10.28
C GLU A 289 -9.36 22.04 11.10
N LEU A 290 -9.42 20.82 10.55
CA LEU A 290 -9.05 19.60 11.30
C LEU A 290 -7.54 19.52 11.51
N PHE A 291 -6.76 19.85 10.49
CA PHE A 291 -5.31 19.87 10.56
C PHE A 291 -4.77 20.97 11.48
N ASP A 292 -5.50 22.08 11.57
CA ASP A 292 -5.18 23.22 12.44
C ASP A 292 -5.88 23.12 13.81
N SER A 293 -6.79 22.17 14.01
CA SER A 293 -7.58 22.04 15.25
C SER A 293 -6.75 21.68 16.47
N ARG A 294 -5.59 21.06 16.25
CA ARG A 294 -4.70 20.60 17.30
C ARG A 294 -3.28 20.53 16.79
N ASP A 295 -2.32 20.62 17.70
CA ASP A 295 -0.92 20.46 17.34
C ASP A 295 -0.53 18.97 17.27
N TRP A 296 -0.93 18.33 16.17
CA TRP A 296 -0.66 16.90 15.94
C TRP A 296 0.85 16.63 15.92
N GLY A 297 1.33 15.71 16.77
CA GLY A 297 2.73 15.26 16.74
C GLY A 297 2.99 14.19 15.69
N LEU A 298 1.98 13.37 15.39
CA LEU A 298 2.04 12.31 14.39
C LEU A 298 0.79 12.31 13.49
N ILE A 299 1.01 12.12 12.19
CA ILE A 299 -0.05 11.88 11.23
C ILE A 299 0.15 10.53 10.58
N ILE A 300 -0.86 9.67 10.63
CA ILE A 300 -0.87 8.35 10.01
C ILE A 300 -1.81 8.37 8.82
N TYR A 301 -1.31 7.95 7.66
CA TYR A 301 -2.10 7.77 6.44
C TYR A 301 -2.25 6.26 6.19
N ASP A 302 -3.47 5.76 6.25
CA ASP A 302 -3.77 4.34 5.97
C ASP A 302 -4.23 4.14 4.51
N GLU A 303 -3.76 3.06 3.90
CA GLU A 303 -3.90 2.78 2.46
C GLU A 303 -3.52 3.98 1.58
N VAL A 304 -2.28 4.43 1.76
CA VAL A 304 -1.66 5.58 1.08
C VAL A 304 -1.85 5.56 -0.45
N HIS A 305 -1.94 4.38 -1.06
CA HIS A 305 -2.17 4.24 -2.50
C HIS A 305 -3.55 4.78 -2.96
N LEU A 306 -4.50 4.94 -2.04
CA LEU A 306 -5.83 5.51 -2.28
C LEU A 306 -5.90 7.01 -1.99
N LEU A 307 -4.78 7.65 -1.65
CA LEU A 307 -4.75 9.07 -1.33
C LEU A 307 -5.29 9.91 -2.51
N PRO A 308 -6.31 10.75 -2.27
CA PRO A 308 -6.85 11.61 -3.31
C PRO A 308 -5.86 12.72 -3.71
N ALA A 309 -5.81 13.06 -5.01
CA ALA A 309 -5.00 14.15 -5.56
C ALA A 309 -5.06 15.50 -4.79
N PRO A 310 -6.21 15.93 -4.22
CA PRO A 310 -6.28 17.15 -3.44
C PRO A 310 -5.55 17.11 -2.09
N VAL A 311 -5.44 15.94 -1.44
CA VAL A 311 -4.75 15.80 -0.14
C VAL A 311 -3.26 16.12 -0.29
N PHE A 312 -2.67 15.79 -1.44
CA PHE A 312 -1.27 16.14 -1.77
C PHE A 312 -1.00 17.64 -1.86
N ARG A 313 -2.05 18.45 -2.07
CA ARG A 313 -1.93 19.91 -2.19
C ARG A 313 -2.25 20.62 -0.87
N MET A 314 -2.53 19.88 0.20
CA MET A 314 -2.86 20.46 1.50
C MET A 314 -1.63 20.99 2.22
N THR A 315 -1.89 21.91 3.14
CA THR A 315 -0.95 22.88 3.71
C THR A 315 0.32 22.26 4.29
N SER A 316 1.43 22.83 3.87
CA SER A 316 2.68 23.07 4.56
C SER A 316 2.84 22.80 6.05
N ASP A 317 1.87 23.15 6.89
CA ASP A 317 1.97 22.92 8.34
C ASP A 317 1.91 21.42 8.66
N LEU A 318 1.41 20.60 7.74
CA LEU A 318 1.51 19.14 7.81
C LEU A 318 2.93 18.65 7.51
N GLN A 319 3.72 19.43 6.77
CA GLN A 319 5.07 19.04 6.33
C GLN A 319 6.11 19.11 7.45
N SER A 320 5.85 19.90 8.50
CA SER A 320 6.70 20.00 9.67
C SER A 320 6.40 18.93 10.74
N ARG A 321 5.37 18.10 10.58
CA ARG A 321 4.98 17.04 11.53
C ARG A 321 5.49 15.67 11.11
N ARG A 322 5.63 14.71 12.02
CA ARG A 322 6.00 13.34 11.63
C ARG A 322 4.85 12.68 10.86
N ARG A 323 5.16 12.00 9.75
CA ARG A 323 4.15 11.40 8.86
C ARG A 323 4.47 9.96 8.54
N LEU A 324 3.60 9.05 8.98
CA LEU A 324 3.68 7.63 8.67
C LEU A 324 2.67 7.29 7.58
N GLY A 325 3.13 6.74 6.47
CA GLY A 325 2.29 6.12 5.46
C GLY A 325 2.25 4.61 5.65
N LEU A 326 1.06 4.02 5.74
CA LEU A 326 0.85 2.58 5.79
C LEU A 326 0.17 2.13 4.50
N THR A 327 0.76 1.18 3.79
CA THR A 327 0.16 0.64 2.56
C THR A 327 0.62 -0.77 2.31
N ALA A 328 -0.17 -1.56 1.58
CA ALA A 328 0.27 -2.86 1.09
C ALA A 328 0.92 -2.80 -0.30
N THR A 329 0.82 -1.65 -0.97
CA THR A 329 1.44 -1.39 -2.28
C THR A 329 1.81 0.08 -2.40
N LEU A 330 2.97 0.35 -2.99
CA LEU A 330 3.32 1.72 -3.40
C LEU A 330 2.89 2.04 -4.82
N VAL A 331 2.55 1.02 -5.61
CA VAL A 331 2.18 1.21 -7.01
C VAL A 331 0.82 1.90 -7.09
N ARG A 332 0.68 2.85 -8.01
CA ARG A 332 -0.60 3.54 -8.26
C ARG A 332 -1.02 3.41 -9.71
N GLU A 333 -2.32 3.24 -9.91
CA GLU A 333 -2.91 3.12 -11.26
C GLU A 333 -2.81 4.40 -12.08
N ASP A 334 -2.71 5.56 -11.42
CA ASP A 334 -2.50 6.86 -12.07
C ASP A 334 -1.02 7.20 -12.27
N GLY A 335 -0.10 6.31 -11.87
CA GLY A 335 1.35 6.48 -12.00
C GLY A 335 1.95 7.60 -11.13
N ARG A 336 1.22 8.08 -10.11
CA ARG A 336 1.61 9.23 -9.27
C ARG A 336 2.20 8.83 -7.92
N GLU A 337 3.05 7.82 -7.94
CA GLU A 337 3.72 7.28 -6.75
C GLU A 337 4.70 8.32 -6.19
N GLY A 338 5.35 9.10 -7.06
CA GLY A 338 6.19 10.24 -6.68
C GLY A 338 5.48 11.29 -5.81
N ASP A 339 4.16 11.44 -5.96
CA ASP A 339 3.37 12.39 -5.14
C ASP A 339 3.25 11.90 -3.69
N VAL A 340 3.27 10.58 -3.45
CA VAL A 340 3.26 9.97 -2.11
C VAL A 340 4.54 10.27 -1.35
N PHE A 341 5.70 9.98 -1.98
CA PHE A 341 6.99 10.21 -1.35
C PHE A 341 7.24 11.67 -1.01
N SER A 342 6.64 12.54 -1.81
CA SER A 342 6.79 13.97 -1.68
C SER A 342 5.86 14.60 -0.64
N LEU A 343 4.74 13.93 -0.30
CA LEU A 343 3.87 14.31 0.82
C LEU A 343 4.34 13.69 2.13
N ILE A 344 4.46 12.36 2.17
CA ILE A 344 4.70 11.59 3.40
C ILE A 344 6.19 11.45 3.68
N GLY A 345 6.99 11.15 2.66
CA GLY A 345 8.41 10.87 2.81
C GLY A 345 8.78 9.55 2.14
N PRO A 346 10.07 9.18 2.14
CA PRO A 346 10.57 8.02 1.40
C PRO A 346 10.04 6.69 1.94
N LYS A 347 10.20 5.63 1.15
CA LYS A 347 9.98 4.26 1.66
C LYS A 347 10.97 3.98 2.79
N ARG A 348 10.47 3.66 3.98
CA ARG A 348 11.28 3.36 5.18
C ARG A 348 11.44 1.86 5.37
N TYR A 349 10.36 1.13 5.13
CA TYR A 349 10.35 -0.31 5.32
C TYR A 349 9.52 -0.98 4.23
N ASP A 350 9.94 -2.16 3.83
CA ASP A 350 9.27 -2.99 2.84
C ASP A 350 9.47 -4.45 3.23
N ALA A 351 8.38 -5.15 3.55
CA ALA A 351 8.40 -6.59 3.72
C ALA A 351 7.69 -7.26 2.55
N PRO A 352 8.43 -7.94 1.65
CA PRO A 352 7.84 -8.72 0.58
C PRO A 352 6.87 -9.77 1.13
N TRP A 353 5.78 -10.02 0.40
CA TRP A 353 4.77 -11.02 0.76
C TRP A 353 5.38 -12.40 1.05
N LYS A 354 6.22 -12.90 0.12
CA LYS A 354 6.89 -14.20 0.23
C LYS A 354 7.73 -14.37 1.49
N ASP A 355 8.38 -13.31 1.97
CA ASP A 355 9.22 -13.39 3.16
C ASP A 355 8.37 -13.57 4.42
N LEU A 356 7.18 -12.96 4.44
CA LEU A 356 6.23 -13.12 5.54
C LEU A 356 5.48 -14.46 5.47
N GLU A 357 5.20 -14.94 4.26
CA GLU A 357 4.65 -16.28 4.00
C GLU A 357 5.61 -17.38 4.45
N GLN A 358 6.89 -17.34 4.03
CA GLN A 358 7.92 -18.31 4.43
C GLN A 358 8.13 -18.36 5.95
N ARG A 359 7.92 -17.24 6.63
CA ARG A 359 8.00 -17.13 8.10
C ARG A 359 6.69 -17.51 8.81
N GLY A 360 5.65 -17.92 8.07
CA GLY A 360 4.36 -18.35 8.61
C GLY A 360 3.48 -17.22 9.14
N PHE A 361 3.78 -15.96 8.81
CA PHE A 361 3.03 -14.80 9.29
C PHE A 361 1.80 -14.47 8.46
N ILE A 362 1.72 -15.01 7.24
CA ILE A 362 0.65 -14.82 6.27
C ILE A 362 0.30 -16.19 5.68
N ALA A 363 -0.99 -16.38 5.34
CA ALA A 363 -1.48 -17.62 4.75
C ALA A 363 -0.93 -17.86 3.34
N THR A 364 -0.60 -19.11 3.01
CA THR A 364 -0.45 -19.56 1.63
C THR A 364 -1.85 -19.64 1.01
N ALA A 365 -2.02 -19.00 -0.15
CA ALA A 365 -3.26 -19.04 -0.90
C ALA A 365 -3.01 -19.60 -2.31
N GLU A 366 -3.63 -20.74 -2.62
CA GLU A 366 -3.56 -21.34 -3.95
C GLU A 366 -4.52 -20.58 -4.89
N CYS A 367 -3.98 -19.87 -5.87
CA CYS A 367 -4.78 -19.15 -6.87
C CYS A 367 -5.02 -20.05 -8.09
N THR A 368 -6.27 -20.41 -8.35
CA THR A 368 -6.67 -21.25 -9.47
C THR A 368 -7.63 -20.52 -10.41
N GLU A 369 -7.22 -20.35 -11.67
CA GLU A 369 -8.11 -19.93 -12.76
C GLU A 369 -8.85 -21.15 -13.32
N VAL A 370 -10.17 -21.15 -13.20
CA VAL A 370 -11.05 -22.17 -13.78
C VAL A 370 -11.61 -21.63 -15.08
N ARG A 371 -11.17 -22.21 -16.20
CA ARG A 371 -11.63 -21.81 -17.52
C ARG A 371 -12.89 -22.56 -17.93
N THR A 372 -13.96 -21.83 -18.20
CA THR A 372 -15.21 -22.39 -18.72
C THR A 372 -15.34 -22.11 -20.21
N THR A 373 -15.97 -23.05 -20.92
CA THR A 373 -16.32 -22.86 -22.33
C THR A 373 -17.78 -22.45 -22.39
N MET A 374 -18.04 -21.28 -22.98
CA MET A 374 -19.41 -20.82 -23.24
C MET A 374 -20.13 -21.79 -24.18
N THR A 375 -21.44 -21.95 -23.99
CA THR A 375 -22.28 -22.69 -24.92
C THR A 375 -22.35 -21.97 -26.28
N GLU A 376 -22.80 -22.67 -27.31
CA GLU A 376 -22.95 -22.06 -28.65
C GLU A 376 -23.91 -20.87 -28.63
N GLU A 377 -25.00 -20.98 -27.86
CA GLU A 377 -25.98 -19.90 -27.65
C GLU A 377 -25.36 -18.69 -26.96
N GLU A 378 -24.62 -18.91 -25.86
CA GLU A 378 -23.88 -17.86 -25.14
C GLU A 378 -22.85 -17.18 -26.05
N ARG A 379 -22.11 -17.97 -26.84
CA ARG A 379 -21.10 -17.47 -27.76
C ARG A 379 -21.72 -16.63 -28.88
N MET A 380 -22.90 -17.00 -29.38
CA MET A 380 -23.63 -16.20 -30.36
C MET A 380 -24.12 -14.87 -29.77
N LEU A 381 -24.69 -14.90 -28.56
CA LEU A 381 -25.07 -13.69 -27.83
C LEU A 381 -23.87 -12.76 -27.61
N TYR A 382 -22.74 -13.33 -27.18
CA TYR A 382 -21.50 -12.57 -26.99
C TYR A 382 -20.92 -12.00 -28.28
N ALA A 383 -20.97 -12.74 -29.39
CA ALA A 383 -20.42 -12.31 -30.68
C ALA A 383 -21.23 -11.17 -31.32
N THR A 384 -22.53 -11.12 -31.05
CA THR A 384 -23.47 -10.13 -31.62
C THR A 384 -23.70 -8.92 -30.73
N ALA A 385 -23.26 -8.97 -29.46
CA ALA A 385 -23.41 -7.88 -28.51
C ALA A 385 -22.45 -6.72 -28.78
N GLU A 386 -22.86 -5.53 -28.37
CA GLU A 386 -21.99 -4.35 -28.37
C GLU A 386 -20.86 -4.50 -27.34
N ASN A 387 -19.72 -3.85 -27.60
CA ASN A 387 -18.52 -3.96 -26.75
C ASN A 387 -18.77 -3.67 -25.26
N GLN A 388 -19.73 -2.82 -24.92
CA GLN A 388 -20.07 -2.50 -23.53
C GLN A 388 -20.78 -3.66 -22.80
N ASP A 389 -21.56 -4.47 -23.53
CA ASP A 389 -22.30 -5.60 -22.99
C ASP A 389 -21.52 -6.92 -23.04
N ARG A 390 -20.57 -7.05 -23.96
CA ARG A 390 -19.75 -8.26 -24.14
C ARG A 390 -19.16 -8.76 -22.83
N TYR A 391 -18.56 -7.87 -22.02
CA TYR A 391 -17.99 -8.28 -20.74
C TYR A 391 -19.06 -8.83 -19.77
N ARG A 392 -20.22 -8.17 -19.68
CA ARG A 392 -21.33 -8.62 -18.82
C ARG A 392 -21.84 -10.00 -19.24
N ILE A 393 -22.00 -10.23 -20.54
CA ILE A 393 -22.46 -11.52 -21.09
C ILE A 393 -21.46 -12.62 -20.74
N ALA A 394 -20.17 -12.40 -20.99
CA ALA A 394 -19.13 -13.37 -20.66
C ALA A 394 -19.03 -13.63 -19.15
N ALA A 395 -19.12 -12.58 -18.34
CA ALA A 395 -19.03 -12.65 -16.89
C ALA A 395 -20.21 -13.40 -16.26
N CYS A 396 -21.41 -13.28 -16.84
CA CYS A 396 -22.66 -13.90 -16.36
C CYS A 396 -23.04 -15.19 -17.11
N ALA A 397 -22.11 -15.82 -17.83
CA ALA A 397 -22.40 -17.05 -18.56
C ALA A 397 -22.85 -18.18 -17.60
N GLU A 398 -23.90 -18.91 -17.97
CA GLU A 398 -24.44 -20.09 -17.28
C GLU A 398 -23.37 -21.19 -17.16
N SER A 399 -22.48 -21.29 -18.15
CA SER A 399 -21.32 -22.18 -18.10
C SER A 399 -20.44 -21.96 -16.86
N LYS A 400 -20.38 -20.75 -16.30
CA LYS A 400 -19.71 -20.47 -15.02
C LYS A 400 -20.43 -21.04 -13.82
N LEU A 401 -21.77 -21.03 -13.81
CA LEU A 401 -22.55 -21.52 -12.68
C LEU A 401 -22.30 -23.02 -12.44
N ARG A 402 -22.09 -23.79 -13.52
CA ARG A 402 -21.70 -25.21 -13.41
C ARG A 402 -20.35 -25.39 -12.72
N ALA A 403 -19.36 -24.57 -13.07
CA ALA A 403 -18.05 -24.62 -12.41
C ALA A 403 -18.14 -24.24 -10.92
N VAL A 404 -18.96 -23.23 -10.58
CA VAL A 404 -19.20 -22.85 -9.18
C VAL A 404 -19.85 -23.99 -8.39
N ASP A 405 -20.83 -24.69 -8.98
CA ASP A 405 -21.47 -25.85 -8.35
C ASP A 405 -20.45 -26.96 -8.03
N THR A 406 -19.58 -27.31 -8.99
CA THR A 406 -18.51 -28.31 -8.77
C THR A 406 -17.53 -27.85 -7.67
N LEU A 407 -17.16 -26.58 -7.64
CA LEU A 407 -16.29 -26.03 -6.60
C LEU A 407 -16.93 -26.08 -5.21
N LEU A 408 -18.22 -25.77 -5.09
CA LEU A 408 -18.97 -25.86 -3.83
C LEU A 408 -19.07 -27.30 -3.33
N GLN A 409 -19.26 -28.26 -4.24
CA GLN A 409 -19.27 -29.69 -3.89
C GLN A 409 -17.90 -30.16 -3.42
N ARG A 410 -16.83 -29.76 -4.12
CA ARG A 410 -15.45 -30.10 -3.75
C ARG A 410 -15.05 -29.59 -2.37
N HIS A 411 -15.53 -28.40 -2.00
CA HIS A 411 -15.21 -27.73 -0.74
C HIS A 411 -16.37 -27.76 0.26
N GLN A 412 -17.19 -28.81 0.21
CA GLN A 412 -18.38 -28.93 1.04
C GLN A 412 -18.03 -28.83 2.54
N GLY A 413 -18.75 -27.96 3.26
CA GLY A 413 -18.54 -27.72 4.68
C GLY A 413 -17.42 -26.74 5.02
N LEU A 414 -16.65 -26.26 4.04
CA LEU A 414 -15.69 -25.18 4.26
C LEU A 414 -16.37 -23.81 4.12
N PRO A 415 -16.02 -22.81 4.97
CA PRO A 415 -16.49 -21.44 4.81
C PRO A 415 -16.12 -20.90 3.43
N THR A 416 -17.12 -20.65 2.60
CA THR A 416 -16.97 -20.30 1.19
C THR A 416 -17.64 -18.95 0.88
N LEU A 417 -16.89 -18.06 0.24
CA LEU A 417 -17.38 -16.75 -0.19
C LEU A 417 -17.44 -16.69 -1.72
N ILE A 418 -18.62 -16.40 -2.27
CA ILE A 418 -18.81 -16.20 -3.71
C ILE A 418 -18.87 -14.70 -3.99
N ILE A 419 -18.02 -14.21 -4.87
CA ILE A 419 -17.82 -12.78 -5.12
C ILE A 419 -18.14 -12.44 -6.57
N GLY A 420 -19.00 -11.44 -6.77
CA GLY A 420 -19.35 -10.94 -8.10
C GLY A 420 -19.57 -9.43 -8.17
N ALA A 421 -19.54 -8.91 -9.40
CA ALA A 421 -19.79 -7.49 -9.68
C ALA A 421 -21.25 -7.21 -10.07
N TYR A 422 -21.93 -8.16 -10.69
CA TYR A 422 -23.28 -7.99 -11.25
C TYR A 422 -24.35 -8.51 -10.28
N ILE A 423 -25.27 -7.65 -9.86
CA ILE A 423 -26.28 -8.00 -8.85
C ILE A 423 -27.19 -9.14 -9.34
N ASP A 424 -27.68 -9.07 -10.57
CA ASP A 424 -28.56 -10.10 -11.13
C ASP A 424 -27.92 -11.49 -11.11
N GLN A 425 -26.61 -11.58 -11.42
CA GLN A 425 -25.83 -12.81 -11.33
C GLN A 425 -25.77 -13.34 -9.88
N LEU A 426 -25.61 -12.44 -8.91
CA LEU A 426 -25.51 -12.82 -7.49
C LEU A 426 -26.85 -13.25 -6.92
N GLU A 427 -27.95 -12.60 -7.33
CA GLU A 427 -29.31 -13.03 -6.97
C GLU A 427 -29.61 -14.42 -7.56
N GLU A 428 -29.20 -14.69 -8.80
CA GLU A 428 -29.30 -16.01 -9.43
C GLU A 428 -28.49 -17.08 -8.70
N LEU A 429 -27.22 -16.79 -8.37
CA LEU A 429 -26.37 -17.68 -7.55
C LEU A 429 -26.99 -17.96 -6.18
N GLY A 430 -27.52 -16.93 -5.52
CA GLY A 430 -28.21 -17.03 -4.24
C GLY A 430 -29.43 -17.94 -4.31
N ALA A 431 -30.28 -17.75 -5.32
CA ALA A 431 -31.48 -18.56 -5.53
C ALA A 431 -31.14 -20.02 -5.86
N ARG A 432 -30.16 -20.24 -6.75
CA ARG A 432 -29.75 -21.57 -7.20
C ARG A 432 -29.18 -22.43 -6.07
N PHE A 433 -28.32 -21.85 -5.24
CA PHE A 433 -27.65 -22.58 -4.16
C PHE A 433 -28.38 -22.45 -2.81
N GLY A 434 -29.47 -21.68 -2.73
CA GLY A 434 -30.20 -21.43 -1.49
C GLY A 434 -29.38 -20.68 -0.45
N VAL A 435 -28.46 -19.82 -0.89
CA VAL A 435 -27.50 -19.11 -0.03
C VAL A 435 -27.84 -17.62 0.07
N PRO A 436 -27.56 -16.97 1.22
CA PRO A 436 -27.83 -15.53 1.38
C PRO A 436 -26.94 -14.67 0.48
N VAL A 437 -27.53 -13.58 -0.03
CA VAL A 437 -26.84 -12.59 -0.86
C VAL A 437 -26.71 -11.27 -0.12
N ILE A 438 -25.52 -10.68 -0.13
CA ILE A 438 -25.25 -9.33 0.37
C ILE A 438 -24.87 -8.42 -0.78
N GLU A 439 -25.56 -7.29 -0.86
CA GLU A 439 -25.46 -6.33 -1.94
C GLU A 439 -25.59 -4.89 -1.43
N GLY A 440 -25.54 -3.90 -2.33
CA GLY A 440 -25.57 -2.48 -1.98
C GLY A 440 -26.83 -2.06 -1.20
N LYS A 441 -27.99 -2.66 -1.51
CA LYS A 441 -29.28 -2.37 -0.85
C LYS A 441 -29.47 -3.07 0.51
N THR A 442 -28.63 -4.05 0.86
CA THR A 442 -28.71 -4.74 2.17
C THR A 442 -28.42 -3.76 3.31
N SER A 443 -29.26 -3.72 4.35
CA SER A 443 -29.02 -2.82 5.49
C SER A 443 -27.80 -3.24 6.33
N ASN A 444 -27.09 -2.30 6.94
CA ASN A 444 -25.91 -2.60 7.77
C ASN A 444 -26.22 -3.61 8.88
N LYS A 445 -27.36 -3.48 9.54
CA LYS A 445 -27.82 -4.43 10.56
C LYS A 445 -27.96 -5.85 10.00
N LYS A 446 -28.51 -6.00 8.80
CA LYS A 446 -28.66 -7.33 8.18
C LYS A 446 -27.32 -7.90 7.71
N ARG A 447 -26.42 -7.05 7.22
CA ARG A 447 -25.05 -7.45 6.85
C ARG A 447 -24.30 -8.00 8.06
N GLU A 448 -24.30 -7.28 9.18
CA GLU A 448 -23.66 -7.73 10.43
C GLU A 448 -24.25 -9.05 10.93
N GLU A 449 -25.58 -9.22 10.88
CA GLU A 449 -26.24 -10.49 11.25
C GLU A 449 -25.73 -11.66 10.40
N LEU A 450 -25.69 -11.50 9.07
CA LEU A 450 -25.24 -12.54 8.14
C LEU A 450 -23.75 -12.86 8.31
N PHE A 451 -22.91 -11.84 8.52
CA PHE A 451 -21.49 -12.05 8.79
C PHE A 451 -21.24 -12.76 10.12
N ASN A 452 -22.01 -12.44 11.16
CA ASN A 452 -21.87 -13.13 12.45
C ASN A 452 -22.31 -14.60 12.36
N LYS A 453 -23.39 -14.90 11.63
CA LYS A 453 -23.80 -16.28 11.35
C LYS A 453 -22.75 -17.05 10.54
N PHE A 454 -22.11 -16.39 9.57
CA PHE A 454 -21.02 -16.99 8.81
C PHE A 454 -19.79 -17.26 9.70
N ARG A 455 -19.38 -16.30 10.55
CA ARG A 455 -18.28 -16.49 11.53
C ARG A 455 -18.57 -17.60 12.55
N ALA A 456 -19.83 -17.74 12.96
CA ALA A 456 -20.27 -18.78 13.89
C ALA A 456 -20.38 -20.18 13.24
N GLY A 457 -20.34 -20.26 11.90
CA GLY A 457 -20.51 -21.51 11.15
C GLY A 457 -21.98 -21.91 10.91
N ASP A 458 -22.95 -21.09 11.30
CA ASP A 458 -24.38 -21.33 11.02
C ASP A 458 -24.69 -21.29 9.52
N ILE A 459 -23.90 -20.50 8.77
CA ILE A 459 -23.96 -20.40 7.31
C ILE A 459 -22.55 -20.65 6.79
N THR A 460 -22.40 -21.65 5.93
CA THR A 460 -21.10 -22.00 5.35
C THR A 460 -20.80 -21.28 4.05
N THR A 461 -21.82 -20.80 3.33
CA THR A 461 -21.66 -20.15 2.02
C THR A 461 -22.38 -18.81 1.97
N LEU A 462 -21.70 -17.78 1.48
CA LEU A 462 -22.25 -16.42 1.36
C LEU A 462 -21.91 -15.82 0.00
N VAL A 463 -22.89 -15.18 -0.64
CA VAL A 463 -22.69 -14.45 -1.89
C VAL A 463 -22.58 -12.96 -1.59
N VAL A 464 -21.53 -12.30 -2.07
CA VAL A 464 -21.27 -10.88 -1.81
C VAL A 464 -21.00 -10.10 -3.09
N SER A 465 -21.58 -8.91 -3.17
CA SER A 465 -21.33 -7.97 -4.26
C SER A 465 -20.12 -7.08 -4.01
N LYS A 466 -19.48 -6.62 -5.09
CA LYS A 466 -18.36 -5.68 -5.02
C LYS A 466 -18.64 -4.45 -4.13
N VAL A 467 -19.86 -3.91 -4.16
CA VAL A 467 -20.23 -2.71 -3.36
C VAL A 467 -20.30 -3.01 -1.86
N ALA A 468 -20.62 -4.25 -1.47
CA ALA A 468 -20.54 -4.69 -0.08
C ALA A 468 -19.09 -4.93 0.38
N ASN A 469 -18.17 -5.21 -0.55
CA ASN A 469 -16.77 -5.54 -0.26
C ASN A 469 -15.88 -4.33 0.07
N PHE A 470 -16.23 -3.11 -0.35
CA PHE A 470 -15.36 -1.92 -0.13
C PHE A 470 -15.43 -1.35 1.29
N SER A 471 -16.46 -1.69 2.04
CA SER A 471 -16.84 -0.95 3.24
C SER A 471 -16.91 -1.80 4.50
N ILE A 472 -16.59 -3.10 4.47
CA ILE A 472 -16.84 -4.00 5.62
C ILE A 472 -15.74 -5.05 5.77
N ASP A 473 -15.44 -5.36 7.03
CA ASP A 473 -14.67 -6.52 7.47
C ASP A 473 -15.34 -7.81 6.98
N LEU A 474 -14.93 -8.31 5.82
CA LEU A 474 -15.41 -9.58 5.30
C LEU A 474 -14.97 -10.69 6.26
N PRO A 475 -15.84 -11.67 6.56
CA PRO A 475 -15.47 -12.75 7.45
C PRO A 475 -14.39 -13.62 6.81
N GLU A 476 -13.57 -14.23 7.66
CA GLU A 476 -12.53 -15.17 7.24
C GLU A 476 -13.14 -16.36 6.51
N ALA A 477 -12.65 -16.65 5.31
CA ALA A 477 -13.10 -17.75 4.48
C ALA A 477 -11.94 -18.67 4.12
N ALA A 478 -12.22 -19.96 4.00
CA ALA A 478 -11.25 -20.93 3.51
C ALA A 478 -11.21 -20.95 1.98
N VAL A 479 -12.35 -20.67 1.36
CA VAL A 479 -12.52 -20.69 -0.10
C VAL A 479 -13.15 -19.39 -0.56
N ALA A 480 -12.54 -18.74 -1.54
CA ALA A 480 -13.10 -17.59 -2.23
C ALA A 480 -13.27 -17.90 -3.71
N ILE A 481 -14.50 -17.76 -4.23
CA ILE A 481 -14.84 -18.01 -5.64
C ILE A 481 -15.26 -16.69 -6.27
N GLN A 482 -14.42 -16.13 -7.15
CA GLN A 482 -14.75 -14.95 -7.93
C GLN A 482 -15.37 -15.36 -9.27
N VAL A 483 -16.65 -15.01 -9.47
CA VAL A 483 -17.42 -15.31 -10.70
C VAL A 483 -17.38 -14.16 -11.70
N SER A 484 -17.25 -12.92 -11.21
CA SER A 484 -17.14 -11.72 -12.02
C SER A 484 -16.35 -10.64 -11.28
N GLY A 485 -15.56 -9.86 -12.03
CA GLY A 485 -14.77 -8.74 -11.51
C GLY A 485 -15.18 -7.45 -12.22
N THR A 486 -14.70 -6.30 -11.75
CA THR A 486 -14.80 -5.05 -12.54
C THR A 486 -13.44 -4.42 -12.61
N PHE A 487 -13.10 -4.02 -13.83
CA PHE A 487 -11.82 -3.41 -14.18
C PHE A 487 -11.56 -2.17 -13.32
N GLY A 488 -10.35 -2.07 -12.78
CA GLY A 488 -9.89 -0.86 -12.11
C GLY A 488 -9.27 -1.02 -10.72
N SER A 489 -9.00 -2.24 -10.21
CA SER A 489 -7.86 -2.39 -9.28
C SER A 489 -7.38 -3.82 -9.06
N ARG A 490 -6.35 -4.20 -9.82
CA ARG A 490 -5.66 -5.51 -9.72
C ARG A 490 -5.01 -5.69 -8.33
N GLN A 491 -4.55 -4.58 -7.77
CA GLN A 491 -3.89 -4.53 -6.46
C GLN A 491 -4.87 -4.67 -5.32
N GLU A 492 -6.00 -3.99 -5.40
CA GLU A 492 -7.04 -4.11 -4.41
C GLU A 492 -7.63 -5.53 -4.40
N GLU A 493 -7.81 -6.18 -5.57
CA GLU A 493 -8.23 -7.58 -5.65
C GLU A 493 -7.27 -8.52 -4.91
N ALA A 494 -5.96 -8.48 -5.18
CA ALA A 494 -4.99 -9.35 -4.49
C ALA A 494 -4.88 -9.07 -2.99
N GLN A 495 -4.91 -7.79 -2.61
CA GLN A 495 -4.89 -7.38 -1.21
C GLN A 495 -6.13 -7.82 -0.45
N ARG A 496 -7.30 -7.81 -1.10
CA ARG A 496 -8.56 -8.33 -0.55
C ARG A 496 -8.48 -9.84 -0.36
N LEU A 497 -7.93 -10.57 -1.33
CA LEU A 497 -7.75 -12.02 -1.23
C LEU A 497 -6.90 -12.39 -0.02
N GLY A 498 -5.79 -11.68 0.19
CA GLY A 498 -4.95 -11.87 1.37
C GLY A 498 -5.62 -11.54 2.72
N ARG A 499 -6.69 -10.74 2.75
CA ARG A 499 -7.48 -10.47 3.97
C ARG A 499 -8.56 -11.51 4.21
N LEU A 500 -9.18 -11.98 3.13
CA LEU A 500 -10.27 -12.95 3.14
C LEU A 500 -9.81 -14.33 3.54
N LEU A 501 -8.64 -14.71 3.04
CA LEU A 501 -8.11 -16.06 3.13
C LEU A 501 -7.19 -16.18 4.33
N ARG A 502 -7.53 -17.09 5.26
CA ARG A 502 -6.68 -17.45 6.38
C ARG A 502 -6.38 -18.95 6.39
N PRO A 503 -5.20 -19.37 6.88
CA PRO A 503 -4.93 -20.79 7.05
C PRO A 503 -5.83 -21.30 8.17
N LYS A 504 -6.33 -22.52 8.01
CA LYS A 504 -7.11 -23.14 9.06
C LYS A 504 -6.23 -23.63 10.20
N SER A 505 -6.83 -23.81 11.38
CA SER A 505 -6.19 -24.42 12.55
C SER A 505 -5.70 -25.86 12.30
N ASP A 506 -6.19 -26.51 11.25
CA ASP A 506 -5.77 -27.85 10.80
C ASP A 506 -4.57 -27.82 9.83
N GLY A 507 -4.08 -26.63 9.45
CA GLY A 507 -2.96 -26.45 8.53
C GLY A 507 -3.33 -26.52 7.04
N SER A 508 -4.61 -26.60 6.69
CA SER A 508 -5.04 -26.57 5.28
C SER A 508 -4.90 -25.19 4.64
N GLU A 509 -4.45 -25.18 3.38
CA GLU A 509 -4.23 -23.98 2.58
C GLU A 509 -5.57 -23.33 2.20
N ALA A 510 -5.53 -22.01 2.01
CA ALA A 510 -6.70 -21.27 1.55
C ALA A 510 -6.78 -21.29 0.01
N HIS A 511 -7.99 -21.43 -0.55
CA HIS A 511 -8.16 -21.55 -2.00
C HIS A 511 -8.86 -20.32 -2.59
N PHE A 512 -8.24 -19.74 -3.60
CA PHE A 512 -8.86 -18.71 -4.42
C PHE A 512 -9.15 -19.22 -5.83
N TYR A 513 -10.43 -19.24 -6.22
CA TYR A 513 -10.87 -19.60 -7.56
C TYR A 513 -11.33 -18.37 -8.34
N SER A 514 -10.83 -18.21 -9.55
CA SER A 514 -11.33 -17.24 -10.53
C SER A 514 -11.98 -17.99 -11.68
N VAL A 515 -13.31 -17.92 -11.80
CA VAL A 515 -14.05 -18.60 -12.88
C VAL A 515 -14.12 -17.67 -14.10
N VAL A 516 -13.56 -18.11 -15.22
CA VAL A 516 -13.29 -17.27 -16.40
C VAL A 516 -13.83 -17.89 -17.67
N SER A 517 -14.59 -17.11 -18.46
CA SER A 517 -15.12 -17.57 -19.74
C SER A 517 -14.06 -17.46 -20.84
N ARG A 518 -13.72 -18.58 -21.50
CA ARG A 518 -12.77 -18.64 -22.63
C ARG A 518 -13.22 -17.77 -23.81
N ASP A 519 -12.25 -17.38 -24.65
CA ASP A 519 -12.47 -16.61 -25.89
C ASP A 519 -13.30 -15.34 -25.70
N SER A 520 -13.11 -14.65 -24.56
CA SER A 520 -13.90 -13.49 -24.20
C SER A 520 -13.06 -12.38 -23.56
N LEU A 521 -13.62 -11.17 -23.44
CA LEU A 521 -13.02 -10.05 -22.71
C LEU A 521 -12.70 -10.44 -21.25
N ASP A 522 -13.44 -11.38 -20.68
CA ASP A 522 -13.19 -11.88 -19.33
C ASP A 522 -11.85 -12.64 -19.24
N SER A 523 -11.48 -13.39 -20.29
CA SER A 523 -10.17 -14.06 -20.38
C SER A 523 -9.00 -13.09 -20.56
N GLU A 524 -9.20 -11.99 -21.30
CA GLU A 524 -8.19 -10.93 -21.42
C GLU A 524 -7.94 -10.27 -20.06
N TYR A 525 -9.00 -10.01 -19.30
CA TYR A 525 -8.91 -9.42 -17.97
C TYR A 525 -8.28 -10.38 -16.95
N ALA A 526 -8.59 -11.67 -17.03
CA ALA A 526 -7.96 -12.70 -16.24
C ALA A 526 -6.44 -12.76 -16.49
N ALA A 527 -5.99 -12.66 -17.75
CA ALA A 527 -4.57 -12.64 -18.09
C ALA A 527 -3.80 -11.44 -17.49
N HIS A 528 -4.47 -10.30 -17.27
CA HIS A 528 -3.89 -9.18 -16.54
C HIS A 528 -3.80 -9.44 -15.04
N ARG A 529 -4.81 -10.09 -14.45
CA ARG A 529 -4.80 -10.51 -13.04
C ARG A 529 -3.73 -11.57 -12.78
N GLN A 530 -3.62 -12.56 -13.65
CA GLN A 530 -2.60 -13.60 -13.61
C GLN A 530 -1.20 -12.98 -13.53
N ARG A 531 -0.86 -12.07 -14.45
CA ARG A 531 0.43 -11.39 -14.45
C ARG A 531 0.69 -10.69 -13.12
N PHE A 532 -0.31 -9.96 -12.62
CA PHE A 532 -0.18 -9.24 -11.36
C PHE A 532 0.05 -10.18 -10.17
N LEU A 533 -0.76 -11.24 -10.03
CA LEU A 533 -0.62 -12.22 -8.93
C LEU A 533 0.73 -12.96 -9.01
N ALA A 534 1.17 -13.33 -10.21
CA ALA A 534 2.48 -13.94 -10.43
C ALA A 534 3.64 -12.99 -10.09
N GLU A 535 3.53 -11.70 -10.43
CA GLU A 535 4.50 -10.65 -10.08
C GLU A 535 4.62 -10.42 -8.56
N GLN A 536 3.54 -10.67 -7.81
CA GLN A 536 3.52 -10.63 -6.35
C GLN A 536 3.97 -11.96 -5.70
N GLY A 537 4.21 -13.00 -6.50
CA GLY A 537 4.72 -14.28 -6.04
C GLY A 537 3.66 -15.32 -5.65
N TYR A 538 2.37 -15.11 -5.96
CA TYR A 538 1.33 -16.11 -5.71
C TYR A 538 1.50 -17.33 -6.63
N ALA A 539 1.33 -18.54 -6.07
CA ALA A 539 1.19 -19.75 -6.86
C ALA A 539 -0.09 -19.67 -7.69
N TYR A 540 0.05 -19.70 -9.03
CA TYR A 540 -1.06 -19.52 -9.95
C TYR A 540 -1.19 -20.72 -10.89
N ARG A 541 -2.34 -21.39 -10.86
CA ARG A 541 -2.66 -22.52 -11.72
C ARG A 541 -3.83 -22.20 -12.63
N ILE A 542 -3.80 -22.71 -13.86
CA ILE A 542 -4.93 -22.65 -14.78
C ILE A 542 -5.42 -24.07 -15.01
N ILE A 543 -6.71 -24.30 -14.82
CA ILE A 543 -7.36 -25.59 -15.08
C ILE A 543 -8.60 -25.40 -15.95
N ASP A 544 -8.98 -26.44 -16.69
CA ASP A 544 -10.28 -26.46 -17.34
C ASP A 544 -11.37 -26.80 -16.32
N ALA A 545 -12.57 -26.23 -16.48
CA ALA A 545 -13.72 -26.63 -15.69
C ALA A 545 -14.06 -28.11 -15.86
N ALA A 546 -13.73 -28.72 -17.01
CA ALA A 546 -13.87 -30.16 -17.22
C ALA A 546 -12.91 -31.01 -16.36
N ASP A 547 -11.80 -30.43 -15.88
CA ASP A 547 -10.79 -31.10 -15.06
C ASP A 547 -11.04 -30.91 -13.55
N LEU A 548 -12.15 -30.29 -13.16
CA LEU A 548 -12.51 -30.06 -11.75
C LEU A 548 -13.02 -31.31 -11.01
N VAL A 549 -13.14 -32.44 -11.70
CA VAL A 549 -13.74 -33.71 -11.23
C VAL A 549 -13.04 -34.31 -10.03
#